data_AF-A0A392QIM6-F1
#
_entry.id   AF-A0A392QIM6-F1
#
_cell.length_a   1.000
_cell.length_b   1.000
_cell.length_c   1.000
_cell.angle_alpha   90.00
_cell.angle_beta   90.00
_cell.angle_gamma   90.00
#
_symmetry.space_group_name_H-M   'P 1'
#
loop_
_entity.id
_entity.type
_entity.pdbx_description
1 polymer ?
#
loop_
_entity_poly.entity_id
_entity_poly.type
_entity_poly.pdbx_seq_one_letter_code
_entity_poly.pdbx_strand_id
1 'polypeptide(L)'
;ENIMSETKKEKLLNSESIEFEKAIDFYICSQSDIFVPSITNLFYENVAGMRIVSGKNQILVPSEIASPSASASEYISPYVTKKNHFAYKCFC
;
A
#
# COMPACT_ATOMS: atom_id res chain seq x y z
N GLU A 1 17.22 0.72 -16.82
CA GLU A 1 16.03 -0.15 -16.98
C GLU A 1 16.49 -1.57 -17.26
N ASN A 2 16.04 -2.54 -16.47
CA ASN A 2 16.41 -3.95 -16.65
C ASN A 2 15.28 -4.60 -17.44
N ILE A 3 15.44 -4.71 -18.76
CA ILE A 3 14.39 -5.19 -19.66
C ILE A 3 14.22 -6.70 -19.43
N MET A 4 13.14 -7.08 -18.76
CA MET A 4 12.79 -8.48 -18.54
C MET A 4 12.59 -9.19 -19.89
N SER A 5 13.29 -10.31 -20.11
CA SER A 5 13.23 -11.05 -21.37
C SER A 5 11.83 -11.57 -21.68
N GLU A 6 11.48 -11.63 -22.97
CA GLU A 6 10.15 -12.02 -23.45
C GLU A 6 9.73 -13.41 -22.95
N THR A 7 10.65 -14.38 -22.94
CA THR A 7 10.39 -15.73 -22.42
C THR A 7 10.08 -15.74 -20.93
N LYS A 8 10.68 -14.81 -20.16
CA LYS A 8 10.45 -14.68 -18.72
C LYS A 8 9.14 -13.96 -18.43
N LYS A 9 8.78 -12.99 -19.28
CA LYS A 9 7.46 -12.33 -19.29
C LYS A 9 6.34 -13.33 -19.58
N GLU A 10 6.44 -14.12 -20.65
CA GLU A 10 5.44 -15.14 -20.99
C GLU A 10 5.26 -16.15 -19.86
N LYS A 11 6.35 -16.62 -19.24
CA LYS A 11 6.27 -17.59 -18.14
C LYS A 11 5.61 -17.02 -16.87
N LEU A 12 5.77 -15.72 -16.61
CA LEU A 12 5.12 -14.99 -15.51
C LEU A 12 3.64 -14.71 -15.81
N LEU A 13 3.31 -14.36 -17.05
CA LEU A 13 1.95 -14.07 -17.50
C LEU A 13 1.10 -15.35 -17.64
N ASN A 14 1.72 -16.46 -18.03
CA ASN A 14 1.06 -17.76 -18.21
C ASN A 14 0.97 -18.57 -16.91
N SER A 15 1.64 -18.15 -15.84
CA SER A 15 1.33 -18.65 -14.50
C SER A 15 0.11 -17.89 -14.01
N GLU A 16 -1.05 -18.53 -14.00
CA GLU A 16 -2.30 -18.10 -13.33
C GLU A 16 -2.12 -18.03 -11.80
N SER A 17 -1.02 -17.43 -11.33
CA SER A 17 -0.74 -17.35 -9.91
C SER A 17 -1.37 -16.07 -9.40
N ILE A 18 -2.45 -16.24 -8.64
CA ILE A 18 -3.08 -15.22 -7.78
C ILE A 18 -2.01 -14.39 -7.01
N GLU A 19 -0.87 -15.00 -6.70
CA GLU A 19 0.27 -14.35 -6.04
C GLU A 19 0.96 -13.29 -6.91
N PHE A 20 1.02 -13.47 -8.23
CA PHE A 20 1.59 -12.46 -9.13
C PHE A 20 0.67 -11.23 -9.23
N GLU A 21 -0.64 -11.44 -9.33
CA GLU A 21 -1.64 -10.36 -9.30
C GLU A 21 -1.54 -9.58 -7.98
N LYS A 22 -1.52 -10.27 -6.84
CA LYS A 22 -1.33 -9.65 -5.51
C LYS A 22 -0.02 -8.86 -5.43
N ALA A 23 1.07 -9.35 -6.02
CA ALA A 23 2.34 -8.65 -6.02
C ALA A 23 2.30 -7.36 -6.86
N ILE A 24 1.60 -7.39 -8.00
CA ILE A 24 1.36 -6.20 -8.83
C ILE A 24 0.49 -5.19 -8.07
N ASP A 25 -0.63 -5.63 -7.50
CA ASP A 25 -1.52 -4.78 -6.71
C ASP A 25 -0.76 -4.13 -5.56
N PHE A 26 0.01 -4.91 -4.81
CA PHE A 26 0.86 -4.43 -3.73
C PHE A 26 1.84 -3.35 -4.21
N TYR A 27 2.53 -3.58 -5.33
CA TYR A 27 3.49 -2.63 -5.88
C TYR A 27 2.81 -1.32 -6.29
N ILE A 28 1.72 -1.40 -7.05
CA ILE A 28 0.97 -0.23 -7.52
C ILE A 28 0.45 0.57 -6.33
N CYS A 29 -0.20 -0.08 -5.36
CA CYS A 29 -0.70 0.59 -4.16
C CYS A 29 0.41 1.21 -3.29
N SER A 30 1.61 0.60 -3.29
CA SER A 30 2.76 1.12 -2.54
C SER A 30 3.41 2.34 -3.21
N GLN A 31 3.33 2.45 -4.54
CA GLN A 31 3.99 3.53 -5.29
C GLN A 31 3.07 4.71 -5.66
N SER A 32 1.75 4.54 -5.58
CA SER A 32 0.77 5.57 -5.91
C SER A 32 0.92 6.85 -5.07
N ASP A 33 0.40 7.97 -5.57
CA ASP A 33 0.42 9.23 -4.82
C ASP A 33 -0.44 9.17 -3.57
N ILE A 34 -1.65 8.59 -3.69
CA ILE A 34 -2.59 8.39 -2.58
C ILE A 34 -3.00 6.92 -2.57
N PHE A 35 -3.09 6.33 -1.37
CA PHE A 35 -3.64 4.99 -1.16
C PHE A 35 -4.87 5.06 -0.26
N VAL A 36 -5.96 4.44 -0.71
CA VAL A 36 -7.23 4.33 0.03
C VAL A 36 -7.60 2.85 0.08
N PRO A 37 -7.46 2.16 1.23
CA PRO A 37 -7.84 0.77 1.35
C PRO A 37 -9.37 0.65 1.44
N SER A 38 -9.92 -0.39 0.83
CA SER A 38 -11.33 -0.75 1.01
C SER A 38 -11.59 -1.42 2.36
N ILE A 39 -10.60 -2.14 2.90
CA ILE A 39 -10.63 -2.82 4.19
C ILE A 39 -9.26 -2.77 4.87
N THR A 40 -9.23 -2.69 6.20
CA THR A 40 -7.99 -2.70 7.00
C THR A 40 -7.58 -4.14 7.32
N ASN A 41 -6.94 -4.82 6.36
CA ASN A 41 -6.43 -6.18 6.48
C ASN A 41 -4.89 -6.24 6.37
N LEU A 42 -4.32 -7.45 6.28
CA LEU A 42 -2.87 -7.64 6.13
C LEU A 42 -2.31 -6.98 4.86
N PHE A 43 -3.09 -6.89 3.78
CA PHE A 43 -2.66 -6.19 2.56
C PHE A 43 -2.50 -4.69 2.82
N TYR A 44 -3.46 -4.07 3.51
CA TYR A 44 -3.36 -2.68 3.97
C TYR A 44 -2.13 -2.46 4.86
N GLU A 45 -1.88 -3.35 5.84
CA GLU A 45 -0.72 -3.26 6.73
C GLU A 45 0.60 -3.28 5.94
N ASN A 46 0.74 -4.22 5.01
CA ASN A 46 1.95 -4.33 4.18
C ASN A 46 2.14 -3.10 3.27
N VAL A 47 1.09 -2.65 2.58
CA VAL A 47 1.15 -1.45 1.72
C VAL A 47 1.50 -0.22 2.55
N ALA A 48 0.87 -0.06 3.72
CA ALA A 48 1.17 1.05 4.63
C ALA A 48 2.63 1.03 5.07
N GLY A 49 3.18 -0.15 5.39
CA GLY A 49 4.59 -0.32 5.72
C GLY A 49 5.53 0.18 4.62
N MET A 50 5.32 -0.25 3.37
CA MET A 50 6.15 0.18 2.25
C MET A 50 6.03 1.68 1.95
N ARG A 51 4.81 2.22 2.08
CA ARG A 51 4.56 3.65 1.91
C ARG A 51 5.25 4.47 2.99
N ILE A 52 5.22 4.04 4.25
CA ILE A 52 5.97 4.66 5.36
C ILE A 52 7.47 4.67 5.08
N VAL A 53 8.01 3.51 4.68
CA VAL A 53 9.43 3.34 4.31
C VAL A 53 9.87 4.28 3.20
N SER A 54 9.01 4.48 2.20
CA SER A 54 9.28 5.34 1.04
C SER A 54 8.87 6.80 1.22
N GLY A 55 8.36 7.18 2.41
CA GLY A 55 7.88 8.54 2.70
C GLY A 55 6.55 8.92 2.02
N LYS A 56 5.87 7.96 1.38
CA LYS A 56 4.57 8.15 0.68
C LYS A 56 3.39 8.06 1.65
N ASN A 57 3.41 8.91 2.67
CA ASN A 57 2.50 8.83 3.84
C ASN A 57 1.04 9.24 3.58
N GLN A 58 0.66 9.57 2.35
CA GLN A 58 -0.73 9.86 1.99
C GLN A 58 -1.54 8.56 1.91
N ILE A 59 -1.97 8.09 3.08
CA ILE A 59 -2.77 6.89 3.30
C ILE A 59 -4.08 7.34 3.95
N LEU A 60 -5.20 7.23 3.24
CA LEU A 60 -6.51 7.67 3.73
C LEU A 60 -7.37 6.45 4.08
N VAL A 61 -7.88 6.35 5.30
CA VAL A 61 -8.69 5.21 5.78
C VAL A 61 -10.12 5.70 6.05
N PRO A 62 -11.08 5.44 5.14
CA PRO A 62 -12.45 5.95 5.27
C PRO A 62 -13.25 5.39 6.44
N SER A 63 -12.92 4.19 6.92
CA SER A 63 -13.69 3.45 7.93
C SER A 63 -13.62 4.02 9.34
N GLU A 64 -12.80 5.04 9.59
CA GLU A 64 -12.54 5.56 10.93
C GLU A 64 -13.29 6.86 11.29
N ILE A 65 -14.14 7.40 10.39
CA ILE A 65 -14.82 8.69 10.63
C ILE A 65 -16.31 8.65 10.31
N ALA A 66 -17.10 9.29 11.16
CA ALA A 66 -18.56 9.24 11.14
C ALA A 66 -19.25 10.37 10.35
N SER A 67 -18.52 11.38 9.84
CA SER A 67 -19.16 12.58 9.25
C SER A 67 -18.76 12.85 7.79
N PRO A 68 -19.72 13.19 6.91
CA PRO A 68 -19.44 13.58 5.52
C PRO A 68 -18.78 14.96 5.37
N SER A 69 -18.63 15.71 6.47
CA SER A 69 -17.99 17.03 6.52
C SER A 69 -16.58 16.99 7.11
N ALA A 70 -16.01 15.80 7.35
CA ALA A 70 -14.67 15.67 7.92
C ALA A 70 -13.60 16.18 6.94
N SER A 71 -12.57 16.83 7.48
CA SER A 71 -11.42 17.28 6.71
C SER A 71 -10.58 16.10 6.22
N ALA A 72 -9.89 16.27 5.08
CA ALA A 72 -9.03 15.23 4.51
C ALA A 72 -7.95 14.73 5.50
N SER A 73 -7.48 15.58 6.41
CA SER A 73 -6.51 15.24 7.45
C SER A 73 -7.04 14.25 8.48
N GLU A 74 -8.35 14.24 8.73
CA GLU A 74 -8.97 13.31 9.68
C GLU A 74 -9.00 11.88 9.13
N TYR A 75 -8.89 11.72 7.81
CA TYR A 75 -8.82 10.41 7.15
C TYR A 75 -7.42 9.83 7.11
N ILE A 76 -6.39 10.57 7.53
CA ILE A 76 -5.01 10.05 7.50
C ILE A 76 -4.89 8.88 8.47
N SER A 77 -4.39 7.76 7.96
CA SER A 77 -4.20 6.51 8.69
C SER A 77 -3.55 6.73 10.07
N PRO A 78 -4.05 6.06 11.13
CA PRO A 78 -3.40 6.03 12.45
C PRO A 78 -1.95 5.55 12.40
N TYR A 79 -1.62 4.66 11.44
CA TYR A 79 -0.24 4.23 11.23
C TYR A 79 0.68 5.41 10.97
N VAL A 80 0.22 6.43 10.25
CA VAL A 80 0.98 7.64 9.96
C VAL A 80 0.88 8.65 11.10
N THR A 81 -0.33 8.97 11.56
CA THR A 81 -0.53 10.04 12.56
C THR A 81 0.01 9.67 13.94
N LYS A 82 -0.17 8.42 14.38
CA LYS A 82 0.29 7.92 15.69
C LYS A 82 1.64 7.21 15.62
N LYS A 83 2.20 7.03 14.42
CA LYS A 83 3.46 6.29 14.19
C LYS A 83 3.51 4.91 14.86
N ASN A 84 2.39 4.20 14.88
CA ASN A 84 2.26 2.92 15.58
C ASN A 84 2.48 1.68 14.68
N HIS A 85 2.85 1.87 13.41
CA HIS A 85 3.23 0.78 12.51
C HIS A 85 4.68 0.32 12.72
N PHE A 86 4.95 -0.98 12.57
CA PHE A 86 6.29 -1.57 12.77
C PHE A 86 7.38 -0.98 11.85
N ALA A 87 7.00 -0.51 10.65
CA ALA A 87 7.92 0.13 9.71
C ALA A 87 8.68 1.33 10.32
N TYR A 88 8.12 2.04 11.29
CA TYR A 88 8.83 3.13 11.98
C TYR A 88 9.98 2.64 12.86
N LYS A 89 9.94 1.37 13.30
CA LYS A 89 11.00 0.76 14.12
C LYS A 89 12.13 0.17 13.28
N CYS A 90 11.88 -0.13 11.99
CA CYS A 90 12.88 -0.72 11.10
C CYS A 90 13.97 0.26 10.64
N PHE A 91 13.84 1.56 10.96
CA PHE A 91 14.84 2.60 10.65
C PHE A 91 15.63 3.07 11.87
N CYS A 92 15.50 2.38 13.01
CA CYS A 92 16.27 2.66 14.23
C CYS A 92 17.45 1.71 14.37
#